data_AF-A0A5N6XU27-F1
#
_entry.id   AF-A0A5N6XU27-F1
#
_cell.length_a   1.000
_cell.length_b   1.000
_cell.length_c   1.000
_cell.angle_alpha   90.00
_cell.angle_beta   90.00
_cell.angle_gamma   90.00
#
_symmetry.space_group_name_H-M   'P 1'
#
loop_
_entity.id
_entity.type
_entity.pdbx_description
1 polymer ?
#
loop_
_entity_poly.entity_id
_entity_poly.type
_entity_poly.pdbx_seq_one_letter_code
_entity_poly.pdbx_strand_id
1 'polypeptide(L)'
;MLSSTAQPSGVLLVVSIPLATTEEVFSKVCSALPRRLRSIPDGETGIRNNYIGWQLDCFPKETRDFILGSYKTFLKLRDKGTMHQALRFQVSLPSPLSSVKAHVKAEFQPQLESLYEQRILESLATIIEGIPAEDRAIQWDICFEIFVLEHGRGRLPDALLKAHFAPVLEGIVTRMQRLCKAVPSGIPLGLHLCYGDYRHTHIVEPQDLLLVVQLVNHITKAMDRPISWIHMPVPQDRDDSAYFEALSQLDVGDNAELYLGLLHANDNEGTRRRIQTAESCH
;
A
#
# COMPACT_ATOMS: atom_id res chain seq x y z
N MET A 1 32.78 7.65 14.58
CA MET A 1 32.35 8.05 13.22
C MET A 1 31.40 6.97 12.74
N LEU A 2 30.11 7.25 12.61
CA LEU A 2 29.14 6.46 11.85
C LEU A 2 27.84 7.26 11.86
N SER A 3 27.60 8.03 10.80
CA SER A 3 26.27 8.31 10.29
C SER A 3 26.48 8.81 8.87
N SER A 4 26.52 7.86 7.95
CA SER A 4 26.14 8.16 6.58
C SER A 4 24.64 8.46 6.68
N THR A 5 24.26 9.74 6.76
CA THR A 5 22.88 10.16 6.50
C THR A 5 22.60 9.80 5.05
N ALA A 6 22.11 8.58 4.82
CA ALA A 6 21.82 8.10 3.49
C ALA A 6 20.73 9.00 2.91
N GLN A 7 21.09 9.85 1.95
CA GLN A 7 20.09 10.72 1.34
C GLN A 7 18.95 9.86 0.76
N PRO A 8 17.68 10.26 0.94
CA PRO A 8 16.55 9.56 0.35
C PRO A 8 16.81 9.25 -1.14
N SER A 9 16.97 7.96 -1.43
CA SER A 9 17.43 7.50 -2.74
C SER A 9 16.29 7.16 -3.67
N GLY A 10 15.13 6.77 -3.13
CA GLY A 10 13.97 6.31 -3.88
C GLY A 10 12.66 6.98 -3.46
N VAL A 11 11.66 6.92 -4.34
CA VAL A 11 10.29 7.33 -4.09
C VAL A 11 9.39 6.13 -4.34
N LEU A 12 8.51 5.83 -3.37
CA LEU A 12 7.39 4.93 -3.58
C LEU A 12 6.18 5.79 -3.91
N LEU A 13 5.50 5.43 -5.01
CA LEU A 13 4.20 5.97 -5.33
C LEU A 13 3.15 4.98 -4.86
N VAL A 14 2.15 5.50 -4.16
CA VAL A 14 1.04 4.73 -3.62
C VAL A 14 -0.24 5.34 -4.19
N VAL A 15 -1.22 4.50 -4.50
CA VAL A 15 -2.57 4.91 -4.91
C VAL A 15 -2.63 5.57 -6.31
N SER A 16 -3.85 5.83 -6.78
CA SER A 16 -4.21 6.43 -8.06
C SER A 16 -3.70 7.87 -8.22
N ILE A 17 -3.40 8.26 -9.46
CA ILE A 17 -2.91 9.59 -9.81
C ILE A 17 -4.00 10.30 -10.64
N PRO A 18 -4.46 11.51 -10.24
CA PRO A 18 -5.62 12.16 -10.83
C PRO A 18 -5.31 12.86 -12.16
N LEU A 19 -4.81 12.10 -13.13
CA LEU A 19 -4.61 12.51 -14.51
C LEU A 19 -5.64 11.81 -15.41
N ALA A 20 -5.81 12.30 -16.64
CA ALA A 20 -6.94 11.88 -17.48
C ALA A 20 -6.74 10.48 -18.08
N THR A 21 -5.49 10.06 -18.28
CA THR A 21 -5.17 8.77 -18.91
C THR A 21 -3.98 8.10 -18.24
N THR A 22 -3.91 6.77 -18.34
CA THR A 22 -2.76 5.97 -17.91
C THR A 22 -1.45 6.42 -18.58
N GLU A 23 -1.49 6.81 -19.86
CA GLU A 23 -0.31 7.32 -20.58
C GLU A 23 0.19 8.64 -19.98
N GLU A 24 -0.70 9.54 -19.60
CA GLU A 24 -0.35 10.79 -18.90
C GLU A 24 0.23 10.50 -17.52
N VAL A 25 -0.36 9.58 -16.75
CA VAL A 25 0.16 9.16 -15.43
C VAL A 25 1.61 8.72 -15.56
N PHE A 26 1.86 7.74 -16.40
CA PHE A 26 3.18 7.19 -16.63
C PHE A 26 4.20 8.20 -17.15
N SER A 27 3.82 9.01 -18.14
CA SER A 27 4.72 10.00 -18.72
C SER A 27 5.08 11.10 -17.71
N LYS A 28 4.09 11.59 -16.96
CA LYS A 28 4.29 12.67 -15.98
C LYS A 28 5.15 12.20 -14.81
N VAL A 29 4.86 11.03 -14.27
CA VAL A 29 5.60 10.42 -13.15
C VAL A 29 7.06 10.18 -13.52
N CYS A 30 7.31 9.49 -14.63
CA CYS A 30 8.68 9.16 -15.04
C CYS A 30 9.51 10.40 -15.38
N SER A 31 8.87 11.45 -15.92
CA SER A 31 9.53 12.74 -16.18
C SER A 31 9.84 13.51 -14.90
N ALA A 32 8.95 13.47 -13.89
CA ALA A 32 9.13 14.19 -12.64
C ALA A 32 10.12 13.50 -11.68
N LEU A 33 10.23 12.17 -11.76
CA LEU A 33 11.02 11.34 -10.84
C LEU A 33 12.04 10.46 -11.57
N PRO A 34 12.93 11.05 -12.41
CA PRO A 34 13.84 10.26 -13.24
C PRO A 34 14.80 9.44 -12.36
N ARG A 35 14.82 8.13 -12.56
CA ARG A 35 15.66 7.16 -11.83
C ARG A 35 15.45 7.12 -10.31
N ARG A 36 14.31 7.61 -9.81
CA ARG A 36 13.94 7.56 -8.39
C ARG A 36 12.95 6.44 -8.05
N LEU A 37 12.37 5.80 -9.06
CA LEU A 37 11.33 4.79 -8.89
C LEU A 37 11.91 3.38 -9.09
N ARG A 38 11.61 2.47 -8.15
CA ARG A 38 11.84 1.02 -8.34
C ARG A 38 10.68 0.36 -9.05
N SER A 39 9.48 0.85 -8.81
CA SER A 39 8.25 0.43 -9.46
C SER A 39 7.32 1.62 -9.66
N ILE A 40 6.36 1.48 -10.58
CA ILE A 40 5.31 2.46 -10.84
C ILE A 40 3.95 1.78 -10.67
N PRO A 41 3.01 2.34 -9.87
CA PRO A 41 1.65 1.82 -9.76
C PRO A 41 1.02 1.63 -11.13
N ASP A 42 0.06 0.74 -11.24
CA ASP A 42 -0.63 0.31 -12.47
C ASP A 42 -1.36 1.41 -13.27
N GLY A 43 -1.11 2.68 -12.98
CA GLY A 43 -1.58 3.81 -13.78
C GLY A 43 -3.08 4.03 -13.65
N GLU A 44 -3.68 3.57 -12.56
CA GLU A 44 -5.04 3.93 -12.16
C GLU A 44 -5.21 5.46 -12.21
N THR A 45 -6.23 5.87 -12.96
CA THR A 45 -6.63 7.27 -13.18
C THR A 45 -7.90 7.57 -12.39
N GLY A 46 -8.22 8.84 -12.16
CA GLY A 46 -9.53 9.23 -11.68
C GLY A 46 -9.55 10.42 -10.72
N ILE A 47 -10.75 10.97 -10.52
CA ILE A 47 -11.01 11.95 -9.45
C ILE A 47 -10.86 11.20 -8.13
N ARG A 48 -10.07 11.72 -7.17
CA ARG A 48 -9.87 11.09 -5.85
C ARG A 48 -11.21 10.86 -5.15
N ASN A 49 -11.78 9.67 -5.29
CA ASN A 49 -12.98 9.28 -4.59
C ASN A 49 -12.88 7.81 -4.20
N ASN A 50 -12.30 7.56 -3.03
CA ASN A 50 -12.09 6.25 -2.41
C ASN A 50 -11.36 5.23 -3.29
N TYR A 51 -10.12 4.88 -2.92
CA TYR A 51 -9.32 3.86 -3.63
C TYR A 51 -10.04 2.50 -3.80
N ILE A 52 -11.01 2.16 -2.96
CA ILE A 52 -11.81 0.93 -3.11
C ILE A 52 -13.12 1.19 -3.88
N GLY A 53 -13.52 2.46 -4.00
CA GLY A 53 -14.76 2.88 -4.65
C GLY A 53 -14.86 2.47 -6.11
N TRP A 54 -13.74 2.47 -6.85
CA TRP A 54 -13.74 2.03 -8.24
C TRP A 54 -14.07 0.54 -8.41
N GLN A 55 -13.86 -0.28 -7.36
CA GLN A 55 -14.28 -1.69 -7.36
C GLN A 55 -15.80 -1.88 -7.32
N LEU A 56 -16.59 -0.82 -7.03
CA LEU A 56 -18.06 -0.90 -7.07
C LEU A 56 -18.57 -1.21 -8.48
N ASP A 57 -17.96 -0.57 -9.49
CA ASP A 57 -18.33 -0.73 -10.89
C ASP A 57 -17.53 -1.85 -11.57
N CYS A 58 -16.48 -2.36 -10.91
CA CYS A 58 -15.53 -3.33 -11.44
C CYS A 58 -15.49 -4.56 -10.54
N PHE A 59 -16.18 -5.63 -10.94
CA PHE A 59 -15.89 -6.95 -10.38
C PHE A 59 -14.40 -7.29 -10.67
N PRO A 60 -13.81 -8.29 -10.00
CA PRO A 60 -12.36 -8.55 -10.14
C PRO A 60 -11.90 -8.87 -11.58
N LYS A 61 -12.83 -9.20 -12.48
CA LYS A 61 -12.54 -9.36 -13.91
C LYS A 61 -12.20 -8.01 -14.57
N GLU A 62 -13.02 -6.99 -14.37
CA GLU A 62 -12.81 -5.65 -14.95
C GLU A 62 -11.54 -5.01 -14.39
N THR A 63 -11.26 -5.24 -13.10
CA THR A 63 -9.97 -4.90 -12.45
C THR A 63 -8.78 -5.48 -13.22
N ARG A 64 -8.80 -6.79 -13.45
CA ARG A 64 -7.73 -7.48 -14.16
C ARG A 64 -7.57 -6.97 -15.59
N ASP A 65 -8.69 -6.79 -16.29
CA ASP A 65 -8.68 -6.34 -17.69
C ASP A 65 -8.09 -4.92 -17.80
N PHE A 66 -8.40 -4.03 -16.83
CA PHE A 66 -7.75 -2.73 -16.70
C PHE A 66 -6.24 -2.85 -16.47
N ILE A 67 -5.81 -3.62 -15.47
CA ILE A 67 -4.39 -3.79 -15.10
C ILE A 67 -3.56 -4.30 -16.29
N LEU A 68 -4.06 -5.35 -16.98
CA LEU A 68 -3.39 -5.91 -18.16
C LEU A 68 -3.43 -4.94 -19.37
N GLY A 69 -4.49 -4.14 -19.50
CA GLY A 69 -4.56 -3.05 -20.48
C GLY A 69 -3.53 -1.95 -20.21
N SER A 70 -3.40 -1.55 -18.95
CA SER A 70 -2.42 -0.56 -18.51
C SER A 70 -0.98 -1.04 -18.70
N TYR A 71 -0.71 -2.31 -18.45
CA TYR A 71 0.60 -2.92 -18.70
C TYR A 71 1.03 -2.81 -20.18
N LYS A 72 0.09 -2.89 -21.13
CA LYS A 72 0.40 -2.64 -22.56
C LYS A 72 0.83 -1.20 -22.82
N THR A 73 0.27 -0.23 -22.09
CA THR A 73 0.66 1.18 -22.16
C THR A 73 2.04 1.40 -21.53
N PHE A 74 2.32 0.72 -20.41
CA PHE A 74 3.63 0.69 -19.77
C PHE A 74 4.72 0.22 -20.76
N LEU A 75 4.49 -0.91 -21.45
CA LEU A 75 5.41 -1.42 -22.47
C LEU A 75 5.67 -0.42 -23.60
N LYS A 76 4.60 0.16 -24.17
CA LYS A 76 4.72 1.18 -25.24
C LYS A 76 5.59 2.36 -24.83
N LEU A 77 5.48 2.84 -23.58
CA LEU A 77 6.27 3.97 -23.09
C LEU A 77 7.70 3.57 -22.76
N ARG A 78 7.93 2.35 -22.28
CA ARG A 78 9.29 1.81 -22.09
C ARG A 78 10.03 1.65 -23.41
N ASP A 79 9.35 1.14 -24.45
CA ASP A 79 9.92 0.99 -25.79
C ASP A 79 10.27 2.33 -26.44
N LYS A 80 9.51 3.39 -26.12
CA LYS A 80 9.79 4.78 -26.54
C LYS A 80 10.95 5.43 -25.74
N GLY A 81 11.47 4.79 -24.70
CA GLY A 81 12.53 5.34 -23.85
C GLY A 81 12.07 6.37 -22.81
N THR A 82 10.76 6.52 -22.61
CA THR A 82 10.19 7.43 -21.58
C THR A 82 10.41 6.91 -20.16
N MET A 83 10.71 5.62 -20.02
CA MET A 83 10.91 4.94 -18.74
C MET A 83 12.27 4.25 -18.68
N HIS A 84 12.82 4.12 -17.47
CA HIS A 84 14.02 3.31 -17.25
C HIS A 84 13.69 1.82 -17.45
N GLN A 85 14.59 1.07 -18.09
CA GLN A 85 14.33 -0.34 -18.47
C GLN A 85 14.09 -1.26 -17.28
N ALA A 86 14.76 -1.01 -16.15
CA ALA A 86 14.60 -1.81 -14.93
C ALA A 86 13.38 -1.40 -14.06
N LEU A 87 12.56 -0.43 -14.50
CA LEU A 87 11.36 -0.03 -13.77
C LEU A 87 10.36 -1.19 -13.79
N ARG A 88 9.81 -1.54 -12.62
CA ARG A 88 8.75 -2.56 -12.50
C ARG A 88 7.36 -1.96 -12.57
N PHE A 89 6.42 -2.74 -13.05
CA PHE A 89 4.99 -2.46 -13.01
C PHE A 89 4.40 -2.96 -11.68
N GLN A 90 3.95 -2.04 -10.83
CA GLN A 90 3.39 -2.31 -9.52
C GLN A 90 1.88 -2.48 -9.59
N VAL A 91 1.43 -3.71 -9.34
CA VAL A 91 0.02 -4.03 -9.16
C VAL A 91 -0.31 -3.83 -7.69
N SER A 92 -1.17 -2.86 -7.39
CA SER A 92 -1.62 -2.59 -6.02
C SER A 92 -3.06 -3.06 -5.89
N LEU A 93 -3.35 -3.90 -4.90
CA LEU A 93 -4.68 -4.47 -4.67
C LEU A 93 -5.11 -4.23 -3.23
N PRO A 94 -6.39 -3.88 -2.98
CA PRO A 94 -6.92 -3.91 -1.63
C PRO A 94 -7.04 -5.35 -1.16
N SER A 95 -7.02 -5.53 0.17
CA SER A 95 -7.37 -6.82 0.77
C SER A 95 -8.88 -7.15 0.57
N PRO A 96 -9.26 -8.44 0.63
CA PRO A 96 -10.67 -8.83 0.63
C PRO A 96 -11.45 -8.20 1.79
N LEU A 97 -10.83 -8.05 2.96
CA LEU A 97 -11.45 -7.37 4.10
C LEU A 97 -11.77 -5.92 3.76
N SER A 98 -10.84 -5.21 3.12
CA SER A 98 -11.03 -3.83 2.70
C SER A 98 -12.20 -3.67 1.72
N SER A 99 -12.30 -4.53 0.71
CA SER A 99 -13.42 -4.50 -0.24
C SER A 99 -14.77 -4.83 0.42
N VAL A 100 -14.80 -5.86 1.26
CA VAL A 100 -16.03 -6.32 1.92
C VAL A 100 -16.52 -5.31 2.97
N LYS A 101 -15.60 -4.71 3.75
CA LYS A 101 -15.97 -3.68 4.73
C LYS A 101 -16.49 -2.42 4.05
N ALA A 102 -15.93 -2.04 2.90
CA ALA A 102 -16.37 -0.85 2.18
C ALA A 102 -17.76 -1.00 1.55
N HIS A 103 -18.08 -2.20 1.03
CA HIS A 103 -19.19 -2.35 0.07
C HIS A 103 -20.30 -3.31 0.49
N VAL A 104 -20.09 -4.11 1.53
CA VAL A 104 -21.02 -5.18 1.94
C VAL A 104 -21.62 -4.86 3.31
N LYS A 105 -22.96 -4.99 3.44
CA LYS A 105 -23.65 -4.86 4.72
C LYS A 105 -23.08 -5.85 5.75
N ALA A 106 -22.95 -5.39 7.00
CA ALA A 106 -22.28 -6.12 8.09
C ALA A 106 -22.74 -7.59 8.23
N GLU A 107 -24.04 -7.84 8.12
CA GLU A 107 -24.65 -9.18 8.25
C GLU A 107 -24.21 -10.20 7.19
N PHE A 108 -23.78 -9.75 6.00
CA PHE A 108 -23.33 -10.61 4.91
C PHE A 108 -21.80 -10.75 4.83
N GLN A 109 -21.04 -9.91 5.55
CA GLN A 109 -19.57 -9.92 5.47
C GLN A 109 -18.94 -11.28 5.80
N PRO A 110 -19.35 -12.01 6.87
CA PRO A 110 -18.78 -13.32 7.18
C PRO A 110 -18.97 -14.37 6.08
N GLN A 111 -20.04 -14.24 5.30
CA GLN A 111 -20.43 -15.20 4.26
C GLN A 111 -19.76 -14.88 2.93
N LEU A 112 -19.54 -13.60 2.65
CA LEU A 112 -19.04 -13.13 1.37
C LEU A 112 -17.52 -12.95 1.33
N GLU A 113 -16.85 -12.74 2.46
CA GLU A 113 -15.41 -12.46 2.46
C GLU A 113 -14.57 -13.58 1.83
N SER A 114 -14.85 -14.85 2.16
CA SER A 114 -14.11 -15.97 1.58
C SER A 114 -14.31 -16.11 0.07
N LEU A 115 -15.53 -15.80 -0.42
CA LEU A 115 -15.84 -15.83 -1.86
C LEU A 115 -15.13 -14.68 -2.58
N TYR A 116 -15.06 -13.52 -1.95
CA TYR A 116 -14.34 -12.36 -2.47
C TYR A 116 -12.83 -12.59 -2.48
N GLU A 117 -12.28 -13.19 -1.41
CA GLU A 117 -10.88 -13.62 -1.33
C GLU A 117 -10.53 -14.56 -2.47
N GLN A 118 -11.33 -15.60 -2.69
CA GLN A 118 -11.13 -16.53 -3.80
C GLN A 118 -11.04 -15.78 -5.14
N ARG A 119 -11.99 -14.87 -5.42
CA ARG A 119 -12.04 -14.18 -6.70
C ARG A 119 -10.92 -13.15 -6.89
N ILE A 120 -10.47 -12.47 -5.82
CA ILE A 120 -9.26 -11.63 -5.87
C ILE A 120 -8.04 -12.49 -6.20
N LEU A 121 -7.88 -13.63 -5.53
CA LEU A 121 -6.71 -14.50 -5.74
C LEU A 121 -6.69 -15.13 -7.14
N GLU A 122 -7.84 -15.50 -7.69
CA GLU A 122 -7.99 -15.93 -9.10
C GLU A 122 -7.56 -14.81 -10.07
N SER A 123 -7.93 -13.57 -9.76
CA SER A 123 -7.58 -12.40 -10.57
C SER A 123 -6.08 -12.08 -10.48
N LEU A 124 -5.51 -12.12 -9.28
CA LEU A 124 -4.08 -11.98 -9.03
C LEU A 124 -3.27 -13.03 -9.80
N ALA A 125 -3.69 -14.29 -9.78
CA ALA A 125 -3.03 -15.36 -10.53
C ALA A 125 -3.00 -15.05 -12.03
N THR A 126 -4.12 -14.61 -12.61
CA THR A 126 -4.15 -14.24 -14.03
C THR A 126 -3.27 -13.01 -14.34
N ILE A 127 -3.26 -12.00 -13.45
CA ILE A 127 -2.39 -10.82 -13.60
C ILE A 127 -0.92 -11.22 -13.59
N ILE A 128 -0.53 -12.07 -12.64
CA ILE A 128 0.82 -12.61 -12.54
C ILE A 128 1.18 -13.36 -13.83
N GLU A 129 0.30 -14.21 -14.36
CA GLU A 129 0.56 -14.91 -15.63
C GLU A 129 0.70 -13.97 -16.83
N GLY A 130 -0.04 -12.85 -16.84
CA GLY A 130 -0.08 -11.90 -17.96
C GLY A 130 1.06 -10.87 -18.02
N ILE A 131 1.88 -10.73 -16.97
CA ILE A 131 3.01 -9.80 -16.89
C ILE A 131 4.31 -10.61 -16.80
N PRO A 132 5.43 -10.30 -17.47
CA PRO A 132 6.72 -11.00 -17.30
C PRO A 132 7.29 -10.86 -15.88
N ALA A 133 8.03 -11.87 -15.40
CA ALA A 133 8.45 -11.96 -14.00
C ALA A 133 9.34 -10.78 -13.55
N GLU A 134 10.22 -10.32 -14.43
CA GLU A 134 11.14 -9.20 -14.24
C GLU A 134 10.42 -7.86 -14.02
N ASP A 135 9.21 -7.74 -14.57
CA ASP A 135 8.41 -6.51 -14.56
C ASP A 135 7.45 -6.46 -13.37
N ARG A 136 7.23 -7.55 -12.64
CA ARG A 136 6.21 -7.61 -11.59
C ARG A 136 6.69 -6.96 -10.29
N ALA A 137 5.82 -6.16 -9.70
CA ALA A 137 5.84 -5.80 -8.29
C ALA A 137 4.40 -5.88 -7.76
N ILE A 138 4.18 -6.48 -6.60
CA ILE A 138 2.82 -6.61 -6.01
C ILE A 138 2.78 -5.82 -4.71
N GLN A 139 1.69 -5.10 -4.47
CA GLN A 139 1.42 -4.42 -3.21
C GLN A 139 0.04 -4.81 -2.67
N TRP A 140 -0.04 -5.10 -1.38
CA TRP A 140 -1.31 -5.17 -0.66
C TRP A 140 -1.56 -3.86 0.07
N ASP A 141 -2.71 -3.26 -0.21
CA ASP A 141 -3.18 -2.04 0.42
C ASP A 141 -4.06 -2.41 1.63
N ILE A 142 -3.57 -2.06 2.82
CA ILE A 142 -4.09 -2.42 4.13
C ILE A 142 -4.71 -1.17 4.74
N CYS A 143 -6.03 -1.05 4.64
CA CYS A 143 -6.77 0.15 5.06
C CYS A 143 -7.82 -0.19 6.10
N PHE A 144 -8.80 -1.03 5.76
CA PHE A 144 -9.85 -1.37 6.72
C PHE A 144 -9.34 -2.28 7.85
N GLU A 145 -8.25 -3.01 7.67
CA GLU A 145 -7.52 -3.67 8.75
C GLU A 145 -7.15 -2.68 9.85
N ILE A 146 -6.62 -1.51 9.48
CA ILE A 146 -6.28 -0.44 10.41
C ILE A 146 -7.53 0.07 11.09
N PHE A 147 -8.62 0.29 10.35
CA PHE A 147 -9.87 0.77 10.93
C PHE A 147 -10.51 -0.19 11.93
N VAL A 148 -10.52 -1.50 11.64
CA VAL A 148 -11.10 -2.48 12.58
C VAL A 148 -10.21 -2.64 13.82
N LEU A 149 -8.89 -2.45 13.70
CA LEU A 149 -7.97 -2.42 14.84
C LEU A 149 -8.17 -1.17 15.69
N GLU A 150 -8.31 0.00 15.06
CA GLU A 150 -8.57 1.27 15.75
C GLU A 150 -9.97 1.29 16.39
N HIS A 151 -10.96 0.63 15.79
CA HIS A 151 -12.24 0.36 16.45
C HIS A 151 -12.05 -0.46 17.74
N GLY A 152 -11.25 -1.53 17.67
CA GLY A 152 -10.89 -2.33 18.85
C GLY A 152 -10.16 -1.56 19.95
N ARG A 153 -9.46 -0.48 19.59
CA ARG A 153 -8.81 0.48 20.51
C ARG A 153 -9.75 1.60 21.00
N GLY A 154 -11.02 1.59 20.59
CA GLY A 154 -12.01 2.59 20.96
C GLY A 154 -11.86 3.94 20.23
N ARG A 155 -11.02 4.02 19.19
CA ARG A 155 -10.74 5.26 18.45
C ARG A 155 -11.70 5.53 17.30
N LEU A 156 -12.32 4.48 16.76
CA LEU A 156 -13.32 4.55 15.70
C LEU A 156 -14.63 3.91 16.20
N PRO A 157 -15.54 4.64 16.85
CA PRO A 157 -16.69 4.05 17.54
C PRO A 157 -17.79 3.52 16.61
N ASP A 158 -17.72 3.81 15.30
CA ASP A 158 -18.72 3.37 14.34
C ASP A 158 -18.81 1.83 14.30
N ALA A 159 -20.02 1.31 14.53
CA ALA A 159 -20.30 -0.12 14.47
C ALA A 159 -20.04 -0.71 13.06
N LEU A 160 -20.10 0.10 12.01
CA LEU A 160 -19.73 -0.30 10.65
C LEU A 160 -18.25 -0.65 10.53
N LEU A 161 -17.39 -0.17 11.44
CA LEU A 161 -15.95 -0.48 11.49
C LEU A 161 -15.62 -1.59 12.49
N LYS A 162 -16.62 -2.21 13.11
CA LYS A 162 -16.40 -3.40 13.94
C LYS A 162 -16.00 -4.61 13.08
N ALA A 163 -14.97 -5.34 13.48
CA ALA A 163 -14.62 -6.61 12.83
C ALA A 163 -15.75 -7.63 13.00
N HIS A 164 -16.03 -8.40 11.95
CA HIS A 164 -16.99 -9.52 12.00
C HIS A 164 -16.34 -10.85 12.45
N PHE A 165 -15.11 -10.77 12.96
CA PHE A 165 -14.30 -11.90 13.43
C PHE A 165 -13.52 -11.47 14.68
N ALA A 166 -13.09 -12.46 15.47
CA ALA A 166 -12.24 -12.28 16.63
C ALA A 166 -11.36 -13.52 16.86
N PRO A 167 -10.17 -13.39 17.47
CA PRO A 167 -9.46 -12.15 17.80
C PRO A 167 -9.08 -11.31 16.56
N VAL A 168 -9.12 -9.98 16.67
CA VAL A 168 -9.03 -9.08 15.50
C VAL A 168 -7.63 -9.09 14.86
N LEU A 169 -6.57 -8.93 15.66
CA LEU A 169 -5.21 -8.90 15.14
C LEU A 169 -4.83 -10.23 14.46
N GLU A 170 -5.06 -11.34 15.14
CA GLU A 170 -4.79 -12.69 14.66
C GLU A 170 -5.62 -13.03 13.42
N GLY A 171 -6.88 -12.57 13.38
CA GLY A 171 -7.74 -12.71 12.23
C GLY A 171 -7.26 -11.95 11.00
N ILE A 172 -6.68 -10.76 11.18
CA ILE A 172 -6.03 -9.98 10.12
C ILE A 172 -4.75 -10.67 9.65
N VAL A 173 -3.87 -11.04 10.58
CA VAL A 173 -2.58 -11.70 10.27
C VAL A 173 -2.81 -12.99 9.48
N THR A 174 -3.80 -13.79 9.87
CA THR A 174 -4.16 -15.04 9.17
C THR A 174 -4.68 -14.79 7.75
N ARG A 175 -5.41 -13.69 7.51
CA ARG A 175 -5.81 -13.26 6.15
C ARG A 175 -4.59 -12.82 5.34
N MET A 176 -3.76 -11.94 5.91
CA MET A 176 -2.56 -11.44 5.26
C MET A 176 -1.58 -12.57 4.91
N GLN A 177 -1.45 -13.59 5.75
CA GLN A 177 -0.65 -14.77 5.46
C GLN A 177 -1.11 -15.48 4.19
N ARG A 178 -2.43 -15.67 3.99
CA ARG A 178 -2.98 -16.29 2.78
C ARG A 178 -2.74 -15.43 1.54
N LEU A 179 -2.99 -14.12 1.65
CA LEU A 179 -2.79 -13.17 0.55
C LEU A 179 -1.33 -13.09 0.11
N CYS A 180 -0.40 -13.00 1.06
CA CYS A 180 1.03 -12.90 0.77
C CYS A 180 1.60 -14.22 0.25
N LYS A 181 1.11 -15.37 0.73
CA LYS A 181 1.48 -16.70 0.23
C LYS A 181 1.06 -16.92 -1.23
N ALA A 182 0.00 -16.27 -1.68
CA ALA A 182 -0.45 -16.35 -3.07
C ALA A 182 0.49 -15.61 -4.06
N VAL A 183 1.41 -14.78 -3.56
CA VAL A 183 2.40 -14.09 -4.39
C VAL A 183 3.70 -14.93 -4.42
N PRO A 184 4.11 -15.46 -5.60
CA PRO A 184 5.36 -16.20 -5.76
C PRO A 184 6.57 -15.47 -5.15
N SER A 185 7.47 -16.23 -4.52
CA SER A 185 8.60 -15.68 -3.73
C SER A 185 9.58 -14.84 -4.56
N GLY A 186 9.71 -15.12 -5.85
CA GLY A 186 10.55 -14.32 -6.77
C GLY A 186 9.95 -12.96 -7.14
N ILE A 187 8.70 -12.68 -6.75
CA ILE A 187 8.04 -11.40 -7.03
C ILE A 187 8.18 -10.48 -5.81
N PRO A 188 8.73 -9.26 -5.99
CA PRO A 188 8.75 -8.24 -4.94
C PRO A 188 7.35 -7.96 -4.39
N LEU A 189 7.23 -7.94 -3.06
CA LEU A 189 5.96 -7.76 -2.37
C LEU A 189 6.04 -6.60 -1.39
N GLY A 190 5.11 -5.66 -1.50
CA GLY A 190 4.96 -4.52 -0.62
C GLY A 190 3.71 -4.57 0.25
N LEU A 191 3.78 -3.89 1.39
CA LEU A 191 2.62 -3.60 2.23
C LEU A 191 2.43 -2.09 2.32
N HIS A 192 1.25 -1.59 1.95
CA HIS A 192 0.88 -0.18 2.12
C HIS A 192 -0.13 -0.04 3.25
N LEU A 193 0.32 0.52 4.37
CA LEU A 193 -0.52 0.78 5.54
C LEU A 193 -1.19 2.13 5.32
N CYS A 194 -2.51 2.18 5.38
CA CYS A 194 -3.31 3.36 5.08
C CYS A 194 -4.32 3.62 6.20
N TYR A 195 -4.43 4.88 6.63
CA TYR A 195 -5.47 5.34 7.56
C TYR A 195 -6.64 6.01 6.81
N GLY A 196 -6.76 5.76 5.50
CA GLY A 196 -7.63 6.48 4.57
C GLY A 196 -7.20 7.93 4.38
N ASP A 197 -7.52 8.53 3.23
CA ASP A 197 -7.36 9.98 3.03
C ASP A 197 -8.71 10.54 2.60
N TYR A 198 -9.21 11.48 3.39
CA TYR A 198 -10.32 12.34 3.02
C TYR A 198 -9.87 13.79 3.13
N ARG A 199 -9.73 14.47 1.98
CA ARG A 199 -9.31 15.88 1.88
C ARG A 199 -7.97 16.17 2.57
N HIS A 200 -6.96 15.30 2.39
CA HIS A 200 -5.63 15.44 3.00
C HIS A 200 -5.60 15.26 4.53
N THR A 201 -6.65 14.66 5.09
CA THR A 201 -6.70 14.22 6.48
C THR A 201 -7.06 12.75 6.54
N HIS A 202 -6.53 12.03 7.52
CA HIS A 202 -6.87 10.63 7.68
C HIS A 202 -8.28 10.45 8.25
N ILE A 203 -8.91 9.31 8.00
CA ILE A 203 -10.21 8.98 8.62
C ILE A 203 -10.07 8.92 10.15
N VAL A 204 -8.91 8.43 10.60
CA VAL A 204 -8.43 8.59 11.97
C VAL A 204 -6.94 8.89 11.91
N GLU A 205 -6.52 10.00 12.49
CA GLU A 205 -5.10 10.36 12.51
C GLU A 205 -4.33 9.38 13.42
N PRO A 206 -3.24 8.74 12.96
CA PRO A 206 -2.42 7.91 13.83
C PRO A 206 -1.86 8.74 15.00
N GLN A 207 -1.96 8.20 16.22
CA GLN A 207 -1.37 8.83 17.42
C GLN A 207 0.16 8.66 17.44
N ASP A 208 0.65 7.56 16.88
CA ASP A 208 2.03 7.16 16.75
C ASP A 208 2.10 6.05 15.68
N LEU A 209 3.31 5.52 15.42
CA LEU A 209 3.50 4.38 14.53
C LEU A 209 3.32 3.00 15.22
N LEU A 210 2.95 2.94 16.51
CA LEU A 210 2.94 1.69 17.28
C LEU A 210 2.01 0.65 16.68
N LEU A 211 0.78 1.04 16.32
CA LEU A 211 -0.20 0.09 15.77
C LEU A 211 0.28 -0.54 14.46
N VAL A 212 0.82 0.28 13.55
CA VAL A 212 1.27 -0.20 12.22
C VAL A 212 2.57 -1.00 12.32
N VAL A 213 3.49 -0.62 13.22
CA VAL A 213 4.70 -1.42 13.51
C VAL A 213 4.31 -2.79 14.08
N GLN A 214 3.42 -2.82 15.07
CA GLN A 214 2.94 -4.08 15.64
C GLN A 214 2.28 -4.96 14.58
N LEU A 215 1.40 -4.42 13.75
CA LEU A 215 0.74 -5.18 12.69
C LEU A 215 1.76 -5.76 11.70
N VAL A 216 2.70 -4.93 11.22
CA VAL A 216 3.74 -5.36 10.27
C VAL A 216 4.61 -6.47 10.87
N ASN A 217 5.06 -6.35 12.11
CA ASN A 217 5.86 -7.38 12.76
C ASN A 217 5.11 -8.72 12.85
N HIS A 218 3.82 -8.68 13.19
CA HIS A 218 3.01 -9.91 13.24
C HIS A 218 2.83 -10.53 11.85
N ILE A 219 2.63 -9.71 10.81
CA ILE A 219 2.54 -10.19 9.42
C ILE A 219 3.87 -10.81 8.99
N THR A 220 4.98 -10.10 9.17
CA THR A 220 6.32 -10.59 8.78
C THR A 220 6.65 -11.90 9.49
N LYS A 221 6.40 -12.00 10.81
CA LYS A 221 6.65 -13.22 11.59
C LYS A 221 5.78 -14.40 11.14
N ALA A 222 4.60 -14.16 10.60
CA ALA A 222 3.70 -15.20 10.10
C ALA A 222 4.04 -15.68 8.67
N MET A 223 5.04 -15.09 8.03
CA MET A 223 5.37 -15.34 6.62
C MET A 223 6.74 -16.01 6.46
N ASP A 224 6.80 -17.00 5.57
CA ASP A 224 8.06 -17.68 5.19
C ASP A 224 8.79 -16.98 4.02
N ARG A 225 8.38 -15.77 3.66
CA ARG A 225 8.97 -14.98 2.56
C ARG A 225 9.27 -13.55 3.02
N PRO A 226 10.29 -12.90 2.45
CA PRO A 226 10.56 -11.50 2.76
C PRO A 226 9.48 -10.57 2.19
N ILE A 227 9.26 -9.48 2.92
CA ILE A 227 8.61 -8.27 2.41
C ILE A 227 9.69 -7.39 1.79
N SER A 228 9.42 -6.86 0.59
CA SER A 228 10.36 -6.03 -0.16
C SER A 228 10.28 -4.56 0.22
N TRP A 229 9.08 -4.05 0.50
CA TRP A 229 8.91 -2.70 1.03
C TRP A 229 7.68 -2.57 1.93
N ILE A 230 7.73 -1.59 2.82
CA ILE A 230 6.63 -1.23 3.72
C ILE A 230 6.43 0.27 3.65
N HIS A 231 5.18 0.70 3.48
CA HIS A 231 4.81 2.10 3.55
C HIS A 231 4.00 2.40 4.80
N MET A 232 4.42 3.42 5.57
CA MET A 232 3.67 3.95 6.72
C MET A 232 3.36 5.44 6.54
N PRO A 233 2.13 5.89 6.82
CA PRO A 233 1.76 7.29 6.66
C PRO A 233 2.27 8.12 7.85
N VAL A 234 2.59 9.38 7.58
CA VAL A 234 3.00 10.36 8.59
C VAL A 234 2.16 11.62 8.37
N PRO A 235 1.27 12.00 9.32
CA PRO A 235 0.49 13.22 9.19
C PRO A 235 1.38 14.46 9.11
N GLN A 236 0.87 15.52 8.48
CA GLN A 236 1.66 16.71 8.18
C GLN A 236 2.24 17.37 9.44
N ASP A 237 1.50 17.37 10.54
CA ASP A 237 1.86 17.99 11.81
C ASP A 237 2.74 17.11 12.73
N ARG A 238 3.09 15.88 12.31
CA ARG A 238 3.89 14.95 13.10
C ARG A 238 5.37 15.01 12.74
N ASP A 239 6.07 15.98 13.32
CA ASP A 239 7.53 16.07 13.31
C ASP A 239 8.18 15.80 14.69
N ASP A 240 7.38 15.32 15.66
CA ASP A 240 7.80 14.93 17.00
C ASP A 240 8.41 13.52 17.05
N SER A 241 9.46 13.33 17.87
CA SER A 241 10.13 12.03 18.03
C SER A 241 9.20 10.94 18.54
N ALA A 242 8.27 11.29 19.43
CA ALA A 242 7.32 10.35 20.03
C ALA A 242 6.46 9.62 18.98
N TYR A 243 6.14 10.27 17.86
CA TYR A 243 5.46 9.62 16.73
C TYR A 243 6.28 8.45 16.13
N PHE A 244 7.59 8.60 16.06
CA PHE A 244 8.52 7.68 15.39
C PHE A 244 9.16 6.64 16.31
N GLU A 245 9.07 6.78 17.63
CA GLU A 245 9.73 5.89 18.62
C GLU A 245 9.46 4.41 18.36
N ALA A 246 8.26 4.06 17.90
CA ALA A 246 7.88 2.68 17.60
C ALA A 246 8.71 2.05 16.47
N LEU A 247 9.35 2.83 15.58
CA LEU A 247 10.20 2.30 14.52
C LEU A 247 11.36 1.47 15.06
N SER A 248 11.87 1.78 16.25
CA SER A 248 12.92 0.99 16.92
C SER A 248 12.52 -0.47 17.18
N GLN A 249 11.22 -0.79 17.12
CA GLN A 249 10.68 -2.14 17.28
C GLN A 249 10.37 -2.82 15.94
N LEU A 250 10.55 -2.16 14.80
CA LEU A 250 10.23 -2.70 13.49
C LEU A 250 11.16 -3.88 13.15
N ASP A 251 10.57 -5.06 12.93
CA ASP A 251 11.28 -6.31 12.68
C ASP A 251 10.87 -6.89 11.33
N VAL A 252 11.55 -6.44 10.28
CA VAL A 252 11.21 -6.71 8.87
C VAL A 252 12.37 -7.30 8.07
N GLY A 253 13.49 -7.59 8.77
CA GLY A 253 14.75 -8.02 8.19
C GLY A 253 15.49 -6.93 7.43
N ASP A 254 16.76 -7.18 7.12
CA ASP A 254 17.69 -6.17 6.57
C ASP A 254 17.41 -5.76 5.12
N ASN A 255 16.55 -6.50 4.42
CA ASN A 255 16.31 -6.33 2.98
C ASN A 255 15.01 -5.58 2.66
N ALA A 256 14.18 -5.28 3.65
CA ALA A 256 12.93 -4.54 3.45
C ALA A 256 13.20 -3.03 3.40
N GLU A 257 12.66 -2.35 2.40
CA GLU A 257 12.72 -0.90 2.30
C GLU A 257 11.55 -0.25 3.04
N LEU A 258 11.86 0.63 4.01
CA LEU A 258 10.86 1.43 4.70
C LEU A 258 10.62 2.75 3.97
N TYR A 259 9.37 3.00 3.60
CA TYR A 259 8.90 4.25 3.01
C TYR A 259 7.97 4.98 4.00
N LEU A 260 8.41 6.14 4.49
CA LEU A 260 7.60 7.00 5.35
C LEU A 260 6.95 8.11 4.52
N GLY A 261 5.66 8.38 4.76
CA GLY A 261 4.87 9.42 4.11
C GLY A 261 5.23 10.86 4.56
N LEU A 262 6.49 11.27 4.41
CA LEU A 262 7.02 12.51 4.98
C LEU A 262 6.79 13.76 4.10
N LEU A 263 6.45 13.56 2.82
CA LEU A 263 6.30 14.62 1.82
C LEU A 263 4.86 15.13 1.79
N HIS A 264 4.69 16.42 2.10
CA HIS A 264 3.40 17.11 2.06
C HIS A 264 3.46 18.32 1.14
N ALA A 265 2.36 18.58 0.42
CA ALA A 265 2.32 19.66 -0.57
C ALA A 265 2.56 21.03 0.10
N ASN A 266 3.41 21.85 -0.50
CA ASN A 266 3.78 23.18 -0.01
C ASN A 266 4.43 23.22 1.39
N ASP A 267 5.02 22.11 1.85
CA ASP A 267 5.62 22.00 3.19
C ASP A 267 7.06 21.45 3.14
N ASN A 268 7.94 22.16 2.42
CA ASN A 268 9.34 21.77 2.28
C ASN A 268 10.11 21.83 3.60
N GLU A 269 9.80 22.78 4.48
CA GLU A 269 10.46 22.90 5.79
C GLU A 269 10.00 21.80 6.74
N GLY A 270 8.69 21.55 6.84
CA GLY A 270 8.18 20.44 7.63
C GLY A 270 8.67 19.10 7.11
N THR A 271 8.80 18.92 5.79
CA THR A 271 9.35 17.70 5.21
C THR A 271 10.78 17.45 5.69
N ARG A 272 11.63 18.48 5.74
CA ARG A 272 12.99 18.36 6.26
C ARG A 272 13.01 18.01 7.75
N ARG A 273 12.14 18.63 8.56
CA ARG A 273 12.03 18.32 9.99
C ARG A 273 11.60 16.88 10.22
N ARG A 274 10.55 16.42 9.53
CA ARG A 274 10.07 15.03 9.62
C ARG A 274 11.13 14.00 9.20
N ILE A 275 11.91 14.26 8.14
CA ILE A 275 13.04 13.41 7.74
C ILE A 275 14.08 13.35 8.87
N GLN A 276 14.51 14.51 9.37
CA GLN A 276 15.52 14.57 10.42
C GLN A 276 15.07 13.85 11.71
N THR A 277 13.81 14.02 12.10
CA THR A 277 13.25 13.33 13.28
C THR A 277 13.22 11.81 13.06
N ALA A 278 12.73 11.35 11.89
CA ALA A 278 12.68 9.93 11.58
C ALA A 278 14.06 9.26 11.61
N GLU A 279 15.08 9.88 10.98
CA GLU A 279 16.47 9.40 10.96
C GLU A 279 17.13 9.37 12.35
N SER A 280 16.60 10.13 13.32
CA SER A 280 17.10 10.10 14.70
C SER A 280 16.54 8.94 15.53
N CYS A 281 15.47 8.29 15.06
CA CYS A 281 14.76 7.24 15.78
C CYS A 281 15.01 5.82 15.23
N HIS A 282 15.55 5.70 14.01
CA HIS A 282 15.87 4.46 13.29
C HIS A 282 16.92 4.73 12.21
#